data_AF-A0A9N9HIV8-F1
#
_entry.id   AF-A0A9N9HIV8-F1
#
_cell.length_a   1.000
_cell.length_b   1.000
_cell.length_c   1.000
_cell.angle_alpha   90.00
_cell.angle_beta   90.00
_cell.angle_gamma   90.00
#
_symmetry.space_group_name_H-M   'P 1'
#
loop_
_entity.id
_entity.type
_entity.pdbx_description
1 polymer ?
#
loop_
_entity_poly.entity_id
_entity_poly.type
_entity_poly.pdbx_seq_one_letter_code
_entity_poly.pdbx_strand_id
1 'polypeptide(L)' 'RYWSFVKWETRQLCNYNYTDLLRRIPEVLISVPLTTIHKFARKSWRYMDTYDKGLEGRVAEWTVN' A
#
# COMPACT_ATOMS: atom_id res chain seq x y z
N ARG A 1 -1.89 -0.86 2.22
CA ARG A 1 -1.37 0.16 3.17
C ARG A 1 -0.48 1.17 2.46
N TYR A 2 0.65 0.79 1.86
CA TYR A 2 1.51 1.71 1.09
C TYR A 2 0.72 2.44 -0.02
N TRP A 3 0.20 1.70 -1.01
CA TRP A 3 -0.61 2.26 -2.09
C TRP A 3 -1.88 2.95 -1.62
N SER A 4 -2.47 2.48 -0.52
CA SER A 4 -3.67 3.10 0.07
C SER A 4 -3.35 4.50 0.61
N PHE A 5 -2.22 4.64 1.30
CA PHE A 5 -1.72 5.90 1.83
C PHE A 5 -1.37 6.87 0.71
N VAL A 6 -0.59 6.43 -0.28
CA VAL A 6 -0.24 7.22 -1.47
C VAL A 6 -1.51 7.74 -2.14
N LYS A 7 -2.48 6.87 -2.46
CA LYS A 7 -3.74 7.30 -3.06
C LYS A 7 -4.51 8.31 -2.21
N TRP A 8 -4.54 8.12 -0.89
CA TRP A 8 -5.23 9.04 0.01
C TRP A 8 -4.55 10.40 0.04
N GLU A 9 -3.23 10.44 0.22
CA GLU A 9 -2.45 11.69 0.30
C GLU A 9 -2.46 12.43 -1.05
N THR A 10 -2.27 11.71 -2.15
CA THR A 10 -2.37 12.31 -3.49
C THR A 10 -3.77 12.90 -3.72
N ARG A 11 -4.85 12.29 -3.23
CA ARG A 11 -6.21 12.87 -3.32
C ARG A 11 -6.38 14.16 -2.53
N GLN A 12 -5.73 14.30 -1.38
CA GLN A 12 -5.77 15.54 -0.59
C GLN A 12 -5.02 16.68 -1.27
N LEU A 13 -3.95 16.34 -1.98
CA LEU A 13 -3.07 17.30 -2.64
C LEU A 13 -3.50 17.62 -4.08
N CYS A 14 -4.25 16.74 -4.75
CA CYS A 14 -4.57 16.87 -6.16
C CYS A 14 -5.55 18.01 -6.44
N ASN A 15 -5.24 18.81 -7.45
CA ASN A 15 -6.14 19.82 -8.02
C ASN A 15 -7.06 19.26 -9.14
N TYR A 16 -7.15 17.92 -9.25
CA TYR A 16 -7.85 17.17 -10.30
C TYR A 16 -7.40 17.46 -11.74
N ASN A 17 -6.20 18.02 -11.92
CA ASN A 17 -5.53 18.09 -13.22
C ASN A 17 -4.56 16.91 -13.37
N TYR A 18 -4.58 16.26 -14.53
CA TYR A 18 -3.71 15.12 -14.84
C TYR A 18 -2.21 15.46 -14.76
N THR A 19 -1.80 16.65 -15.22
CA THR A 19 -0.39 17.04 -15.24
C THR A 19 0.16 17.27 -13.83
N ASP A 20 -0.63 17.91 -12.96
CA ASP A 20 -0.25 18.10 -11.55
C ASP A 20 -0.28 16.78 -10.80
N LEU A 21 -1.23 15.89 -11.11
CA LEU A 21 -1.27 14.53 -10.55
C LEU A 21 0.01 13.75 -10.88
N LEU A 22 0.44 13.75 -12.14
CA LEU A 22 1.69 13.11 -12.57
C LEU A 22 2.91 13.67 -11.82
N ARG A 23 2.93 14.98 -11.57
CA ARG A 23 4.02 15.65 -10.84
C ARG A 23 4.04 15.30 -9.35
N ARG A 24 2.87 15.22 -8.71
CA ARG A 24 2.75 14.99 -7.25
C ARG A 24 2.92 13.55 -6.82
N ILE A 25 2.60 12.57 -7.69
CA ILE A 25 2.72 11.15 -7.36
C ILE A 25 4.14 10.78 -6.89
N PRO A 26 5.24 11.16 -7.60
CA PRO A 26 6.60 10.91 -7.14
C PRO A 26 6.92 11.55 -5.78
N GLU A 27 6.48 12.78 -5.54
CA GLU A 27 6.70 13.50 -4.28
C GLU A 27 6.07 12.73 -3.09
N VAL A 28 4.83 12.27 -3.28
CA VAL A 28 4.10 11.46 -2.28
C VAL A 28 4.72 10.07 -2.11
N LEU A 29 5.23 9.45 -3.18
CA LEU A 29 5.88 8.14 -3.09
C LEU A 29 7.17 8.21 -2.26
N ILE A 30 7.92 9.31 -2.36
CA ILE A 30 9.15 9.56 -1.61
C ILE A 30 8.84 9.95 -0.15
N SER A 31 7.73 10.63 0.11
CA SER A 31 7.35 11.05 1.47
C SER A 31 6.97 9.87 2.39
N VAL A 32 6.67 8.70 1.81
CA VAL A 32 6.21 7.55 2.60
C VAL A 32 7.31 7.05 3.55
N PRO A 33 7.03 6.96 4.87
CA PRO A 33 8.02 6.46 5.82
C PRO A 33 8.46 5.04 5.51
N LEU A 34 9.76 4.77 5.65
CA LEU A 34 10.33 3.42 5.45
C LEU A 34 9.65 2.37 6.35
N THR A 35 9.23 2.75 7.55
CA THR A 35 8.47 1.88 8.47
C THR A 35 7.15 1.40 7.86
N THR A 36 6.48 2.24 7.06
CA THR A 36 5.25 1.89 6.34
C THR A 36 5.53 0.93 5.19
N ILE A 37 6.63 1.15 4.46
CA ILE A 37 7.10 0.26 3.39
C ILE A 37 7.41 -1.13 3.97
N HIS A 38 8.18 -1.20 5.06
CA HIS A 38 8.49 -2.46 5.75
C HIS A 38 7.25 -3.17 6.29
N LYS A 39 6.28 -2.44 6.83
CA LYS A 39 4.99 -3.02 7.26
C LYS A 39 4.23 -3.63 6.09
N PHE A 40 4.23 -2.97 4.94
CA PHE A 40 3.58 -3.47 3.74
C PHE A 40 4.26 -4.74 3.22
N ALA A 41 5.59 -4.72 3.04
CA ALA A 41 6.35 -5.86 2.56
C ALA A 41 6.16 -7.10 3.45
N ARG A 42 6.25 -6.92 4.78
CA ARG A 42 6.00 -8.02 5.73
C ARG A 42 4.57 -8.54 5.67
N LYS A 43 3.57 -7.66 5.51
CA LYS A 43 2.17 -8.09 5.37
C LYS A 43 1.97 -8.91 4.09
N SER A 44 2.54 -8.47 2.97
CA SER A 44 2.49 -9.22 1.70
C SER A 44 3.16 -10.58 1.84
N TRP A 45 4.34 -10.65 2.47
CA TRP A 45 5.03 -11.92 2.71
C TRP A 45 4.17 -12.89 3.53
N ARG A 46 3.51 -12.41 4.60
CA ARG A 46 2.59 -13.25 5.38
C ARG A 46 1.41 -13.77 4.55
N TYR A 47 0.85 -12.97 3.63
CA TYR A 47 -0.18 -13.46 2.72
C TYR A 47 0.34 -14.58 1.82
N MET A 48 1.53 -14.42 1.23
CA MET A 48 2.12 -15.46 0.39
C MET A 48 2.34 -16.75 1.19
N ASP A 49 2.90 -16.65 2.40
CA ASP A 49 3.07 -17.79 3.31
C ASP A 49 1.73 -18.47 3.67
N THR A 50 0.64 -17.72 3.85
CA THR A 50 -0.69 -18.31 4.09
C THR A 50 -1.26 -18.99 2.86
N TYR A 51 -1.02 -18.45 1.67
CA TYR A 51 -1.45 -19.06 0.41
C TYR A 51 -0.65 -20.34 0.12
N ASP A 52 0.66 -20.34 0.38
CA ASP A 52 1.51 -21.53 0.25
C ASP A 52 1.05 -22.68 1.18
N LYS A 53 0.40 -22.34 2.31
CA LYS A 53 -0.22 -23.29 3.24
C LYS A 53 -1.65 -23.72 2.84
N GLY A 54 -2.15 -23.25 1.70
CA GLY A 54 -3.49 -23.57 1.20
C GLY A 54 -4.63 -22.83 1.93
N LEU A 55 -4.33 -21.78 2.70
CA LEU A 55 -5.35 -20.96 3.34
C LEU A 55 -5.78 -19.85 2.39
N GLU A 56 -7.08 -19.77 2.09
CA GLU A 56 -7.61 -18.82 1.13
C GLU A 56 -8.57 -17.79 1.75
N GLY A 57 -8.78 -16.69 1.02
CA GLY A 57 -9.82 -15.70 1.29
C GLY A 57 -9.82 -15.16 2.73
N ARG A 58 -10.97 -15.28 3.41
CA ARG A 58 -11.16 -14.77 4.78
C ARG A 58 -10.25 -15.45 5.81
N VAL A 59 -9.84 -16.70 5.57
CA VAL A 59 -8.97 -17.44 6.50
C VAL A 59 -7.54 -16.91 6.43
N ALA A 60 -7.05 -16.61 5.22
CA ALA A 60 -5.78 -15.91 5.04
C ALA A 60 -5.81 -14.50 5.66
N GLU A 61 -6.93 -13.78 5.53
CA GLU A 61 -7.04 -12.45 6.13
C GLU A 61 -7.01 -12.48 7.66
N TRP A 62 -7.69 -13.45 8.29
CA TRP A 62 -7.68 -13.64 9.74
C TRP A 62 -6.30 -14.00 10.30
N THR A 63 -5.49 -14.75 9.54
CA THR A 63 -4.15 -15.16 9.96
C THR A 63 -3.09 -14.07 9.78
N VAL A 64 -3.29 -13.14 8.84
CA VAL A 64 -2.32 -12.07 8.54
C VAL A 64 -2.55 -10.81 9.37
N ASN A 65 -3.78 -10.52 9.80
CA ASN A 65 -4.14 -9.39 10.66
C ASN A 65 -3.70 -9.59 12.11
#